data_AF-A0A1A0QZZ4-F1
#
_entry.id   AF-A0A1A0QZZ4-F1
#
_cell.length_a   1.000
_cell.length_b   1.000
_cell.length_c   1.000
_cell.angle_alpha   90.00
_cell.angle_beta   90.00
_cell.angle_gamma   90.00
#
_symmetry.space_group_name_H-M   'P 1'
#
loop_
_entity.id
_entity.type
_entity.pdbx_description
1 polymer ?
#
loop_
_entity_poly.entity_id
_entity_poly.type
_entity_poly.pdbx_seq_one_letter_code
_entity_poly.pdbx_strand_id
1 'polypeptide(L)'
;MRAELNPAIDDRWAPALAEAYRALEEGHAPAEVAAGLAPIGVVVTPEWLDGAFGSVSPVEAAVDAYVAAHAEEIAALDPSREELIEMVREILNPGSGQERWTDWWLAVFGAHVPHPRPSDLIFNPPTDVSPEDWSPSRIVDEALAYRPFVF
;
A
#
# COMPACT_ATOMS: atom_id res chain seq x y z
N MET A 1 4.22 16.65 3.41
CA MET A 1 3.03 15.82 3.69
C MET A 1 2.79 15.77 5.21
N ARG A 2 1.53 15.73 5.67
CA ARG A 2 1.19 15.62 7.11
C ARG A 2 1.67 14.30 7.70
N ALA A 3 1.92 14.27 9.02
CA ALA A 3 2.40 13.08 9.72
C ALA A 3 1.40 11.91 9.68
N GLU A 4 0.10 12.20 9.72
CA GLU A 4 -0.98 11.18 9.65
C GLU A 4 -0.99 10.42 8.31
N LEU A 5 -0.39 10.99 7.27
CA LEU A 5 -0.25 10.39 5.94
C LEU A 5 1.09 9.69 5.76
N ASN A 6 1.96 9.75 6.78
CA ASN A 6 3.22 9.03 6.85
C ASN A 6 3.16 8.06 8.03
N PRO A 7 2.83 6.79 7.79
CA PRO A 7 2.75 5.80 8.86
C PRO A 7 4.06 5.77 9.66
N ALA A 8 3.95 5.58 10.98
CA ALA A 8 5.12 5.43 11.82
C ALA A 8 5.56 3.97 11.76
N ILE A 9 6.74 3.68 11.18
CA ILE A 9 7.29 2.32 11.22
C ILE A 9 7.58 1.95 12.65
N ASP A 10 7.00 0.84 13.05
CA ASP A 10 7.60 0.02 14.08
C ASP A 10 8.66 -0.87 13.43
N ASP A 11 9.94 -0.55 13.67
CA ASP A 11 11.09 -1.23 13.04
C ASP A 11 11.12 -2.74 13.32
N ARG A 12 10.26 -3.22 14.22
CA ARG A 12 10.08 -4.64 14.55
C ARG A 12 9.31 -5.43 13.49
N TRP A 13 8.58 -4.79 12.57
CA TRP A 13 7.66 -5.48 11.66
C TRP A 13 8.38 -6.29 10.57
N ALA A 14 9.34 -5.66 9.89
CA ALA A 14 10.15 -6.33 8.87
C ALA A 14 10.89 -7.58 9.40
N PRO A 15 11.62 -7.52 10.53
CA PRO A 15 12.26 -8.72 11.07
C PRO A 15 11.26 -9.76 11.59
N ALA A 16 10.11 -9.34 12.14
CA ALA A 16 9.10 -10.29 12.60
C ALA A 16 8.45 -11.06 11.45
N LEU A 17 8.21 -10.41 10.30
CA LEU A 17 7.69 -11.09 9.13
C LEU A 17 8.74 -11.95 8.43
N ALA A 18 10.01 -11.53 8.40
CA ALA A 18 11.08 -12.41 7.97
C ALA A 18 11.15 -13.70 8.82
N GLU A 19 10.94 -13.59 10.14
CA GLU A 19 10.86 -14.74 11.03
C GLU A 19 9.62 -15.60 10.76
N ALA A 20 8.46 -14.97 10.58
CA ALA A 20 7.21 -15.65 10.25
C ALA A 20 7.33 -16.52 8.98
N TYR A 21 7.97 -15.98 7.93
CA TYR A 21 8.23 -16.74 6.71
C TYR A 21 9.18 -17.92 6.96
N ARG A 22 10.25 -17.73 7.73
CA ARG A 22 11.15 -18.85 8.08
C ARG A 22 10.40 -19.94 8.86
N ALA A 23 9.54 -19.55 9.80
CA ALA A 23 8.73 -20.51 10.56
C ALA A 23 7.82 -21.33 9.63
N LEU A 24 7.20 -20.70 8.63
CA LEU A 24 6.43 -21.38 7.60
C LEU A 24 7.30 -22.33 6.74
N GLU A 25 8.52 -21.92 6.36
CA GLU A 25 9.49 -22.78 5.65
C GLU A 25 9.89 -24.01 6.47
N GLU A 26 9.98 -23.85 7.79
CA GLU A 26 10.27 -24.92 8.75
C GLU A 26 9.03 -25.81 9.05
N GLY A 27 7.87 -25.48 8.49
CA GLY A 27 6.64 -26.27 8.59
C GLY A 27 5.73 -25.92 9.78
N HIS A 28 5.91 -24.76 10.41
CA HIS A 28 5.00 -24.28 11.45
C HIS A 28 3.61 -23.96 10.86
N ALA A 29 2.56 -24.09 11.68
CA ALA A 29 1.21 -23.85 11.20
C ALA A 29 0.95 -22.34 10.99
N PRO A 30 0.29 -21.91 9.89
CA PRO A 30 -0.02 -20.51 9.64
C PRO A 30 -0.79 -19.81 10.77
N ALA A 31 -1.65 -20.54 11.48
CA ALA A 31 -2.36 -20.01 12.64
C ALA A 31 -1.43 -19.67 13.82
N GLU A 32 -0.38 -20.45 14.04
CA GLU A 32 0.62 -20.19 15.08
C GLU A 32 1.48 -18.98 14.71
N VAL A 33 1.85 -18.88 13.43
CA VAL A 33 2.59 -17.74 12.88
C VAL A 33 1.78 -16.44 12.99
N ALA A 34 0.51 -16.46 12.58
CA ALA A 34 -0.39 -15.31 12.70
C ALA A 34 -0.56 -14.87 14.17
N ALA A 35 -0.69 -15.82 15.10
CA ALA A 35 -0.80 -15.53 16.52
C ALA A 35 0.48 -14.88 17.10
N GLY A 36 1.66 -15.22 16.56
CA GLY A 36 2.94 -14.61 16.95
C GLY A 36 3.13 -13.17 16.48
N LEU A 37 2.43 -12.78 15.41
CA LEU A 37 2.49 -11.45 14.79
C LEU A 37 1.53 -10.45 15.44
N ALA A 38 0.37 -10.91 15.94
CA ALA A 38 -0.63 -10.04 16.56
C ALA A 38 -0.11 -9.15 17.71
N PRO A 39 0.76 -9.61 18.64
CA PRO A 39 1.26 -8.80 19.76
C PRO A 39 2.10 -7.58 19.35
N ILE A 40 2.65 -7.57 18.14
CA ILE A 40 3.42 -6.44 17.60
C ILE A 40 2.59 -5.56 16.65
N GLY A 41 1.28 -5.83 16.55
CA GLY A 41 0.33 -5.06 15.73
C GLY A 41 0.20 -5.54 14.29
N VAL A 42 0.85 -6.66 13.92
CA VAL A 42 0.71 -7.24 12.58
C VAL A 42 -0.48 -8.19 12.59
N VAL A 43 -1.59 -7.78 11.96
CA VAL A 43 -2.82 -8.57 11.89
C VAL A 43 -2.91 -9.24 10.53
N VAL A 44 -2.63 -10.54 10.49
CA VAL A 44 -2.73 -11.39 9.29
C VAL A 44 -3.64 -12.57 9.56
N THR A 45 -4.35 -13.04 8.52
CA THR A 45 -5.15 -14.26 8.61
C THR A 45 -4.30 -15.48 8.21
N PRO A 46 -4.58 -16.68 8.78
CA PRO A 46 -3.92 -17.90 8.35
C PRO A 46 -4.06 -18.18 6.86
N GLU A 47 -5.24 -17.90 6.29
CA GLU A 47 -5.54 -18.11 4.88
C GLU A 47 -4.74 -17.16 3.96
N TRP A 48 -4.53 -15.92 4.41
CA TRP A 48 -3.69 -14.98 3.68
C TRP A 48 -2.22 -15.41 3.72
N LEU A 49 -1.73 -15.92 4.86
CA LEU A 49 -0.36 -16.44 4.97
C LEU A 49 -0.15 -17.61 4.00
N ASP A 50 -1.08 -18.56 3.92
CA ASP A 50 -0.97 -19.68 2.97
C ASP A 50 -0.96 -19.23 1.50
N GLY A 51 -1.75 -18.21 1.17
CA GLY A 51 -1.84 -17.68 -0.21
C GLY A 51 -0.66 -16.80 -0.62
N ALA A 52 -0.07 -16.06 0.32
CA ALA A 52 1.04 -15.13 0.08
C ALA A 52 2.41 -15.81 0.26
N PHE A 53 2.48 -16.91 1.01
CA PHE A 53 3.72 -17.64 1.27
C PHE A 53 4.31 -18.22 -0.02
N GLY A 54 5.53 -17.81 -0.35
CA GLY A 54 6.25 -18.23 -1.55
C GLY A 54 5.88 -17.49 -2.85
N SER A 55 4.85 -16.62 -2.85
CA SER A 55 4.45 -15.83 -4.02
C SER A 55 4.86 -14.36 -3.95
N VAL A 56 5.06 -13.81 -2.75
CA VAL A 56 5.52 -12.44 -2.51
C VAL A 56 6.67 -12.41 -1.51
N SER A 57 7.50 -11.37 -1.55
CA SER A 57 8.55 -11.16 -0.57
C SER A 57 7.95 -10.94 0.84
N PRO A 58 8.60 -11.39 1.93
CA PRO A 58 8.13 -11.14 3.29
C PRO A 58 7.88 -9.67 3.63
N VAL A 59 8.61 -8.78 2.96
CA VAL A 59 8.47 -7.32 3.11
C VAL A 59 7.20 -6.82 2.44
N GLU A 60 6.89 -7.27 1.22
CA GLU A 60 5.66 -6.87 0.50
C GLU A 60 4.43 -7.35 1.26
N ALA A 61 4.47 -8.59 1.72
CA ALA A 61 3.42 -9.20 2.53
C ALA A 61 3.18 -8.39 3.82
N ALA A 62 4.24 -7.86 4.45
CA ALA A 62 4.13 -6.97 5.61
C ALA A 62 3.28 -5.75 5.36
N VAL A 63 3.52 -5.11 4.22
CA VAL A 63 2.89 -3.85 3.88
C VAL A 63 1.44 -4.11 3.48
N ASP A 64 1.16 -5.18 2.73
CA ASP A 64 -0.21 -5.59 2.41
C ASP A 64 -1.05 -5.85 3.67
N ALA A 65 -0.50 -6.63 4.61
CA ALA A 65 -1.14 -6.89 5.89
C ALA A 65 -1.38 -5.61 6.70
N TYR A 66 -0.40 -4.70 6.70
CA TYR A 66 -0.51 -3.41 7.35
C TYR A 66 -1.67 -2.59 6.77
N VAL A 67 -1.68 -2.44 5.44
CA VAL A 67 -2.70 -1.69 4.71
C VAL A 67 -4.09 -2.27 4.98
N ALA A 68 -4.24 -3.59 4.92
CA ALA A 68 -5.50 -4.25 5.21
C ALA A 68 -5.98 -4.02 6.65
N ALA A 69 -5.07 -4.08 7.62
CA ALA A 69 -5.39 -3.84 9.02
C ALA A 69 -5.79 -2.38 9.31
N HIS A 70 -5.34 -1.43 8.49
CA HIS A 70 -5.59 0.01 8.66
C HIS A 70 -6.60 0.56 7.64
N ALA A 71 -7.39 -0.30 7.00
CA ALA A 71 -8.34 0.11 5.96
C ALA A 71 -9.36 1.16 6.45
N GLU A 72 -9.85 1.02 7.69
CA GLU A 72 -10.78 1.99 8.29
C GLU A 72 -10.09 3.34 8.55
N GLU A 73 -8.84 3.32 9.01
CA GLU A 73 -8.05 4.55 9.22
C GLU A 73 -7.79 5.25 7.91
N ILE A 74 -7.38 4.50 6.88
CA ILE A 74 -7.17 5.00 5.52
C ILE A 74 -8.44 5.67 4.99
N ALA A 75 -9.59 5.03 5.14
CA ALA A 75 -10.88 5.58 4.69
C ALA A 75 -11.30 6.83 5.48
N ALA A 76 -10.88 6.96 6.74
CA ALA A 76 -11.19 8.10 7.60
C ALA A 76 -10.26 9.31 7.39
N LEU A 77 -9.17 9.16 6.63
CA LEU A 77 -8.31 10.28 6.24
C LEU A 77 -9.09 11.28 5.37
N ASP A 78 -8.58 12.51 5.29
CA ASP A 78 -9.09 13.55 4.39
C ASP A 78 -7.89 14.28 3.75
N PRO A 79 -7.19 13.62 2.81
CA PRO A 79 -6.03 14.20 2.15
C PRO A 79 -6.46 15.32 1.19
N SER A 80 -5.75 16.44 1.22
CA SER A 80 -5.95 17.48 0.22
C SER A 80 -5.46 17.01 -1.16
N ARG A 81 -5.91 17.68 -2.23
CA ARG A 81 -5.40 17.42 -3.58
C ARG A 81 -3.87 17.52 -3.65
N GLU A 82 -3.29 18.52 -3.00
CA GLU A 82 -1.83 18.70 -2.95
C GLU A 82 -1.15 17.53 -2.25
N GLU A 83 -1.76 16.97 -1.20
CA GLU A 83 -1.21 15.81 -0.50
C GLU A 83 -1.28 14.53 -1.35
N LEU A 84 -2.36 14.33 -2.11
CA LEU A 84 -2.43 13.25 -3.10
C LEU A 84 -1.34 13.41 -4.17
N ILE A 85 -1.03 14.64 -4.60
CA ILE A 85 0.04 14.92 -5.56
C ILE A 85 1.41 14.56 -4.98
N GLU A 86 1.67 14.92 -3.72
CA GLU A 86 2.91 14.55 -3.04
C GLU A 86 3.02 13.03 -2.89
N MET A 87 1.95 12.31 -2.56
CA MET A 87 1.94 10.84 -2.52
C MET A 87 2.30 10.23 -3.88
N VAL A 88 1.66 10.67 -4.96
CA VAL A 88 1.96 10.18 -6.32
C VAL A 88 3.41 10.49 -6.71
N ARG A 89 3.95 11.63 -6.28
CA ARG A 89 5.36 11.97 -6.49
C ARG A 89 6.29 11.02 -5.76
N GLU A 90 6.03 10.72 -4.48
CA GLU A 90 6.84 9.78 -3.70
C GLU A 90 6.71 8.35 -4.22
N ILE A 91 5.54 7.94 -4.72
CA ILE A 91 5.36 6.63 -5.38
C ILE A 91 6.23 6.52 -6.65
N LEU A 92 6.24 7.57 -7.49
CA LEU A 92 6.99 7.57 -8.75
C LEU A 92 8.50 7.71 -8.56
N ASN A 93 8.93 8.34 -7.47
CA ASN A 93 10.33 8.57 -7.16
C ASN A 93 10.56 8.42 -5.64
N PRO A 94 10.53 7.17 -5.13
CA PRO A 94 10.63 6.94 -3.70
C PRO A 94 11.97 7.43 -3.19
N GLY A 95 11.94 8.31 -2.19
CA GLY A 95 13.15 8.66 -1.46
C GLY A 95 13.75 7.41 -0.80
N SER A 96 15.05 7.47 -0.50
CA SER A 96 15.77 6.36 0.17
C SER A 96 15.02 5.91 1.42
N GLY A 97 14.59 4.64 1.48
CA GLY A 97 13.85 4.09 2.62
C GLY A 97 12.35 4.38 2.64
N GLN A 98 11.79 4.96 1.58
CA GLN A 98 10.35 5.20 1.41
C GLN A 98 9.67 4.21 0.46
N GLU A 99 10.44 3.37 -0.25
CA GLU A 99 9.92 2.34 -1.17
C GLU A 99 8.86 1.43 -0.51
N ARG A 100 9.07 1.11 0.77
CA ARG A 100 8.16 0.31 1.63
C ARG A 100 6.80 0.96 1.94
N TRP A 101 6.61 2.23 1.60
CA TRP A 101 5.35 2.96 1.82
C TRP A 101 4.53 3.13 0.56
N THR A 102 5.04 2.66 -0.57
CA THR A 102 4.36 2.71 -1.86
C THR A 102 2.95 2.14 -1.74
N ASP A 103 2.78 0.96 -1.14
CA ASP A 103 1.47 0.32 -1.04
C ASP A 103 0.52 1.06 -0.09
N TRP A 104 1.04 1.65 1.00
CA TRP A 104 0.25 2.54 1.87
C TRP A 104 -0.26 3.75 1.09
N TRP A 105 0.61 4.47 0.38
CA TRP A 105 0.20 5.63 -0.39
C TRP A 105 -0.71 5.27 -1.56
N LEU A 106 -0.51 4.11 -2.18
CA LEU A 106 -1.42 3.58 -3.19
C LEU A 106 -2.81 3.30 -2.61
N ALA A 107 -2.88 2.74 -1.41
CA ALA A 107 -4.15 2.47 -0.72
C ALA A 107 -4.87 3.76 -0.33
N VAL A 108 -4.14 4.74 0.23
CA VAL A 108 -4.70 6.08 0.52
C VAL A 108 -5.17 6.74 -0.77
N PHE A 109 -4.33 6.81 -1.80
CA PHE A 109 -4.71 7.40 -3.08
C PHE A 109 -5.96 6.71 -3.65
N GLY A 110 -6.02 5.38 -3.62
CA GLY A 110 -7.14 4.60 -4.14
C GLY A 110 -8.45 4.78 -3.36
N ALA A 111 -8.38 4.95 -2.05
CA ALA A 111 -9.56 5.19 -1.21
C ALA A 111 -10.16 6.59 -1.42
N HIS A 112 -9.36 7.56 -1.85
CA HIS A 112 -9.72 8.99 -1.90
C HIS A 112 -9.96 9.55 -3.30
N VAL A 113 -9.97 8.69 -4.33
CA VAL A 113 -10.29 9.08 -5.71
C VAL A 113 -11.42 8.22 -6.30
N PRO A 114 -12.30 8.77 -7.14
CA PRO A 114 -13.41 8.02 -7.74
C PRO A 114 -12.97 7.04 -8.84
N HIS A 115 -11.73 7.13 -9.32
CA HIS A 115 -11.23 6.28 -10.40
C HIS A 115 -11.13 4.81 -9.95
N PRO A 116 -11.62 3.84 -10.74
CA PRO A 116 -11.74 2.43 -10.31
C PRO A 116 -10.39 1.71 -10.27
N ARG A 117 -9.39 2.21 -11.00
CA ARG A 117 -8.03 1.63 -11.09
C ARG A 117 -6.96 2.72 -11.04
N PRO A 118 -6.86 3.47 -9.94
CA PRO A 118 -6.03 4.69 -9.89
C PRO A 118 -4.52 4.37 -9.94
N SER A 119 -4.11 3.19 -9.49
CA SER A 119 -2.74 2.68 -9.65
C SER A 119 -2.33 2.54 -11.11
N ASP A 120 -3.26 2.20 -12.02
CA ASP A 120 -2.94 2.09 -13.45
C ASP A 120 -2.55 3.45 -14.02
N LEU A 121 -3.13 4.55 -13.53
CA LEU A 121 -2.73 5.89 -13.96
C LEU A 121 -1.28 6.22 -13.58
N ILE A 122 -0.75 5.58 -12.53
CA ILE A 122 0.63 5.77 -12.06
C ILE A 122 1.60 4.89 -12.84
N PHE A 123 1.32 3.59 -12.93
CA PHE A 123 2.27 2.60 -13.46
C PHE A 123 2.08 2.28 -14.95
N ASN A 124 0.94 2.65 -15.52
CA ASN A 124 0.58 2.36 -16.91
C ASN A 124 0.01 3.60 -17.60
N PRO A 125 0.83 4.64 -17.80
CA PRO A 125 0.39 5.89 -18.39
C PRO A 125 -0.24 5.66 -19.78
N PRO A 126 -1.25 6.47 -20.17
CA PRO A 126 -1.86 6.37 -21.49
C PRO A 126 -0.81 6.49 -22.61
N THR A 127 -0.89 5.61 -23.60
CA THR A 127 0.10 5.54 -24.69
C THR A 127 0.09 6.75 -25.61
N ASP A 128 -0.97 7.54 -25.58
CA ASP A 128 -1.18 8.76 -26.38
C ASP A 128 -0.72 10.04 -25.67
N VAL A 129 -0.17 9.94 -24.46
CA VAL A 129 0.37 11.08 -23.70
C VAL A 129 1.88 10.97 -23.55
N SER A 130 2.59 12.08 -23.74
CA SER A 130 4.03 12.13 -23.50
C SER A 130 4.35 11.94 -22.02
N PRO A 131 5.42 11.22 -21.64
CA PRO A 131 5.86 11.13 -20.24
C PRO A 131 6.08 12.50 -19.56
N GLU A 132 6.48 13.51 -20.33
CA GLU A 132 6.68 14.89 -19.83
C GLU A 132 5.35 15.57 -19.44
N ASP A 133 4.25 15.21 -20.12
CA ASP A 133 2.91 15.74 -19.86
C ASP A 133 2.18 14.93 -18.76
N TRP A 134 2.66 13.74 -18.44
CA TRP A 134 2.07 12.84 -17.45
C TRP A 134 2.64 13.04 -16.03
N SER A 135 2.48 14.27 -15.53
CA SER A 135 2.94 14.68 -14.20
C SER A 135 2.10 14.10 -13.05
N PRO A 136 2.64 14.05 -11.80
CA PRO A 136 1.85 13.68 -10.61
C PRO A 136 0.55 14.48 -10.45
N SER A 137 0.59 15.78 -10.73
CA SER A 137 -0.62 16.62 -10.74
C SER A 137 -1.65 16.17 -11.77
N ARG A 138 -1.21 15.79 -12.97
CA ARG A 138 -2.10 15.33 -14.04
C ARG A 138 -2.75 13.99 -13.68
N ILE A 139 -1.99 13.08 -13.08
CA ILE A 139 -2.49 11.79 -12.58
C ILE A 139 -3.61 12.01 -11.56
N VAL A 140 -3.38 12.87 -10.56
CA VAL A 140 -4.37 13.18 -9.53
C VAL A 140 -5.61 13.84 -10.13
N ASP A 141 -5.44 14.79 -11.06
CA ASP A 141 -6.56 15.44 -11.72
C ASP A 141 -7.42 14.46 -12.52
N GLU A 142 -6.79 13.53 -13.24
CA GLU A 142 -7.50 12.48 -13.99
C GLU A 142 -8.26 11.53 -13.04
N ALA A 143 -7.60 11.12 -11.95
CA ALA A 143 -8.19 10.25 -10.96
C ALA A 143 -9.43 10.89 -10.29
N LEU A 144 -9.35 12.17 -9.94
CA LEU A 144 -10.44 12.94 -9.34
C LEU A 144 -11.56 13.30 -10.34
N ALA A 145 -11.22 13.47 -11.62
CA ALA A 145 -12.18 13.80 -12.67
C ALA A 145 -13.05 12.60 -13.08
N TYR A 146 -12.63 11.37 -12.78
CA TYR A 146 -13.37 10.17 -13.15
C TYR A 146 -14.81 10.21 -12.64
N ARG A 147 -15.76 9.98 -13.55
CA ARG A 147 -17.18 9.87 -13.24
C ARG A 147 -17.60 8.41 -13.43
N PRO A 148 -17.94 7.69 -12.35
CA PRO A 148 -18.51 6.36 -12.48
C PRO A 148 -19.74 6.39 -13.37
N PHE A 149 -19.84 5.46 -14.31
CA PHE A 149 -21.07 5.25 -15.06
C PHE A 149 -22.12 4.69 -14.08
N VAL A 150 -23.11 5.52 -13.75
CA VAL A 150 -24.25 5.09 -12.92
C VAL A 150 -25.31 4.56 -13.88
N PHE A 151 -25.63 3.26 -13.79
CA PHE A 151 -26.78 2.66 -14.45
C PHE A 151 -28.04 2.80 -13.59
#